data_AF-A0A7K9IAY0-F1
#
_entry.id   AF-A0A7K9IAY0-F1
#
_cell.length_a   1.000
_cell.length_b   1.000
_cell.length_c   1.000
_cell.angle_alpha   90.00
_cell.angle_beta   90.00
_cell.angle_gamma   90.00
#
_symmetry.space_group_name_H-M   'P 1'
#
loop_
_entity.id
_entity.type
_entity.pdbx_description
1 polymer ?
#
loop_
_entity_poly.entity_id
_entity_poly.type
_entity_poly.pdbx_seq_one_letter_code
_entity_poly.pdbx_strand_id
1 'polypeptide(L)'
;VTSHGRNVSVNGMAVPVGKPYLHNGISITWLGDWVAVASGLGVWVASDGHRAVTVTVEAELWGGTRGLCGTYNDNPADDFQRPAGDVATFASSFGNSWKI
;
A
#
# COMPACT_ATOMS: atom_id res chain seq x y z
N VAL A 1 -8.34 -1.22 -5.40
CA VAL A 1 -8.32 -2.69 -5.23
C VAL A 1 -8.96 -3.00 -3.88
N THR A 2 -10.07 -3.72 -3.84
CA THR A 2 -10.74 -4.12 -2.59
C THR A 2 -10.55 -5.61 -2.39
N SER A 3 -9.78 -6.02 -1.39
CA SER A 3 -9.55 -7.43 -1.04
C SER A 3 -10.43 -7.82 0.16
N HIS A 4 -11.45 -8.63 -0.10
CA HIS A 4 -12.14 -9.43 0.91
C HIS A 4 -12.00 -10.89 0.45
N GLY A 5 -11.12 -11.65 1.09
CA GLY A 5 -10.57 -12.89 0.52
C GLY A 5 -9.65 -12.64 -0.69
N ARG A 6 -9.13 -13.71 -1.30
CA ARG A 6 -8.26 -13.67 -2.51
C ARG A 6 -8.96 -13.14 -3.77
N ASN A 7 -10.06 -12.40 -3.62
CA ASN A 7 -10.80 -11.84 -4.74
C ASN A 7 -10.16 -10.52 -5.14
N VAL A 8 -9.45 -10.53 -6.28
CA VAL A 8 -8.79 -9.36 -6.84
C VAL A 8 -9.56 -8.90 -8.07
N SER A 9 -9.78 -7.59 -8.18
CA SER A 9 -10.42 -6.99 -9.35
C SER A 9 -9.66 -5.74 -9.80
N VAL A 10 -9.68 -5.51 -11.12
CA VAL A 10 -9.13 -4.31 -11.77
C VAL A 10 -10.26 -3.66 -12.54
N ASN A 11 -10.62 -2.42 -12.19
CA ASN A 11 -11.73 -1.68 -12.80
C ASN A 11 -13.06 -2.46 -12.81
N GLY A 12 -13.35 -3.21 -11.75
CA GLY A 12 -14.55 -4.05 -11.63
C GLY A 12 -14.46 -5.43 -12.30
N MET A 13 -13.40 -5.68 -13.09
CA MET A 13 -13.17 -6.99 -13.72
C MET A 13 -12.38 -7.90 -12.78
N ALA A 14 -12.92 -9.07 -12.46
CA ALA A 14 -12.25 -10.04 -11.61
C ALA A 14 -10.99 -10.62 -12.29
N VAL A 15 -9.92 -10.78 -11.52
CA VAL A 15 -8.67 -11.39 -11.95
C VAL A 15 -8.63 -12.84 -11.45
N PRO A 16 -8.54 -13.83 -12.35
CA PRO A 16 -8.50 -15.23 -11.93
C PRO A 16 -7.32 -15.54 -11.02
N VAL A 17 -7.60 -16.24 -9.92
CA VAL A 17 -6.58 -16.69 -8.96
C VAL A 17 -5.56 -17.58 -9.65
N GLY A 18 -4.28 -17.35 -9.35
CA GLY A 18 -3.16 -18.13 -9.89
C GLY A 18 -2.74 -17.76 -11.31
N LYS A 19 -3.43 -16.81 -11.98
CA LYS A 19 -3.02 -16.32 -13.29
C LYS A 19 -2.34 -14.95 -13.17
N PRO A 20 -1.15 -14.76 -13.77
CA PRO A 20 -0.55 -13.44 -13.85
C PRO A 20 -1.44 -12.51 -14.68
N TYR A 21 -1.51 -11.26 -14.28
CA TYR A 21 -2.24 -10.21 -14.99
C TYR A 21 -1.30 -9.03 -15.24
N LEU A 22 -1.36 -8.45 -16.44
CA LEU A 22 -0.63 -7.24 -16.80
C LEU A 22 -1.53 -6.37 -17.67
N HIS A 23 -1.79 -5.14 -17.24
CA HIS A 23 -2.57 -4.18 -18.01
C HIS A 23 -2.24 -2.76 -17.56
N ASN A 24 -1.96 -1.86 -18.52
CA ASN A 24 -1.73 -0.43 -18.29
C ASN A 24 -0.75 -0.12 -17.14
N GLY A 25 0.38 -0.84 -17.09
CA GLY A 25 1.40 -0.63 -16.05
C GLY A 25 1.05 -1.19 -14.66
N ILE A 26 -0.07 -1.91 -14.52
CA ILE A 26 -0.39 -2.69 -13.33
C ILE A 26 -0.12 -4.16 -13.60
N SER A 27 0.69 -4.79 -12.76
CA SER A 27 0.89 -6.23 -12.74
C SER A 27 0.32 -6.86 -11.47
N ILE A 28 -0.24 -8.05 -11.58
CA ILE A 28 -0.69 -8.86 -10.45
C ILE A 28 -0.03 -10.22 -10.54
N THR A 29 0.65 -10.61 -9.46
CA THR A 29 1.42 -11.85 -9.34
C THR A 29 0.98 -12.59 -8.09
N TRP A 30 0.76 -13.89 -8.23
CA TRP A 30 0.42 -14.79 -7.12
C TRP A 30 1.70 -15.42 -6.57
N LEU A 31 1.99 -15.18 -5.29
CA LEU A 31 3.20 -15.61 -4.59
C LEU A 31 2.81 -16.61 -3.49
N GLY A 32 2.26 -17.77 -3.91
CA GLY A 32 1.66 -18.73 -2.99
C GLY A 32 0.41 -18.16 -2.35
N ASP A 33 0.45 -17.92 -1.04
CA ASP A 33 -0.68 -17.38 -0.28
C ASP A 33 -0.84 -15.86 -0.41
N TRP A 34 0.17 -15.19 -0.95
CA TRP A 34 0.18 -13.74 -1.14
C TRP A 34 -0.21 -13.38 -2.56
N VAL A 35 -0.82 -12.20 -2.71
CA VAL A 35 -0.97 -11.52 -4.00
C VAL A 35 -0.18 -10.22 -3.97
N ALA A 36 0.68 -10.05 -4.97
CA ALA A 36 1.45 -8.82 -5.18
C ALA A 36 0.84 -8.04 -6.35
N VAL A 37 0.61 -6.75 -6.13
CA VAL A 37 0.20 -5.79 -7.16
C VAL A 37 1.34 -4.80 -7.32
N ALA A 38 1.95 -4.73 -8.50
CA ALA A 38 2.96 -3.72 -8.80
C ALA A 38 2.42 -2.69 -9.79
N SER A 39 2.84 -1.44 -9.60
CA SER A 39 2.55 -0.31 -10.47
C SER A 39 3.84 0.19 -11.12
N GLY A 40 3.76 0.64 -12.37
CA GLY A 40 4.85 1.36 -13.05
C GLY A 40 5.22 2.70 -12.40
N LEU A 41 4.60 3.08 -11.28
CA LEU A 41 4.92 4.25 -10.47
C LEU A 41 5.93 3.96 -9.34
N GLY A 42 6.57 2.78 -9.33
CA GLY A 42 7.53 2.41 -8.30
C GLY A 42 6.90 2.03 -6.96
N VAL A 43 5.64 1.57 -6.97
CA VAL A 43 4.91 1.10 -5.78
C VAL A 43 4.40 -0.31 -6.00
N TRP A 44 4.56 -1.13 -4.98
CA TRP A 44 4.19 -2.54 -4.99
C TRP A 44 3.62 -2.92 -3.63
N VAL A 45 2.44 -3.56 -3.67
CA VAL A 45 1.67 -3.94 -2.49
C VAL A 45 1.49 -5.45 -2.51
N ALA A 46 1.89 -6.12 -1.44
CA ALA A 46 1.65 -7.53 -1.23
C ALA A 46 0.67 -7.73 -0.08
N SER A 47 -0.30 -8.62 -0.23
CA SER A 47 -1.22 -9.00 0.84
C SER A 47 -1.46 -10.50 0.89
N ASP A 48 -1.60 -11.04 2.10
CA ASP A 48 -2.04 -12.43 2.34
C ASP A 48 -3.56 -12.61 2.18
N GLY A 49 -4.31 -11.53 1.92
CA GLY A 49 -5.78 -11.53 1.85
C GLY A 49 -6.47 -11.62 3.22
N HIS A 50 -5.71 -11.51 4.32
CA HIS A 50 -6.18 -11.60 5.70
C HIS A 50 -5.76 -10.38 6.52
N ARG A 51 -4.57 -10.40 7.12
CA ARG A 51 -4.15 -9.39 8.11
C ARG A 51 -2.84 -8.71 7.74
N ALA A 52 -2.07 -9.29 6.83
CA ALA A 52 -0.75 -8.80 6.49
C ALA A 52 -0.81 -8.06 5.15
N VAL A 53 -0.26 -6.85 5.16
CA VAL A 53 -0.05 -6.03 3.99
C VAL A 53 1.37 -5.48 4.08
N THR A 54 2.13 -5.63 3.01
CA THR A 54 3.45 -5.03 2.85
C THR A 54 3.36 -4.05 1.69
N VAL A 55 3.80 -2.82 1.94
CA VAL A 55 3.97 -1.80 0.89
C VAL A 55 5.46 -1.56 0.77
N THR A 56 5.95 -1.68 -0.46
CA THR A 56 7.32 -1.31 -0.78
C THR A 56 7.27 -0.19 -1.81
N VAL A 57 8.23 0.72 -1.73
CA VAL A 57 8.34 1.90 -2.59
C VAL A 57 9.77 2.00 -3.11
N GLU A 58 9.94 2.48 -4.34
CA GLU A 58 11.26 2.75 -4.91
C GLU A 58 11.86 4.06 -4.36
N ALA A 59 13.18 4.20 -4.47
CA ALA A 59 13.93 5.30 -3.87
C ALA A 59 13.56 6.68 -4.43
N GLU A 60 13.04 6.72 -5.66
CA GLU A 60 12.53 7.91 -6.34
C GLU A 60 11.35 8.56 -5.59
N LEU A 61 10.69 7.82 -4.69
CA LEU A 61 9.59 8.31 -3.85
C LEU A 61 10.05 8.88 -2.49
N TRP A 62 11.36 9.01 -2.26
CA TRP A 62 11.91 9.58 -1.03
C TRP A 62 11.27 10.91 -0.64
N GLY A 63 10.78 11.00 0.60
CA GLY A 63 10.09 12.17 1.14
C GLY A 63 8.68 12.41 0.57
N GLY A 64 8.24 11.58 -0.38
CA GLY A 64 6.99 11.74 -1.13
C GLY A 64 5.81 10.95 -0.57
N THR A 65 6.03 10.03 0.38
CA THR A 65 4.93 9.22 0.94
C THR A 65 4.16 10.00 1.99
N ARG A 66 2.85 9.77 2.08
CA ARG A 66 2.00 10.29 3.17
C ARG A 66 1.00 9.22 3.53
N GLY A 67 0.81 8.96 4.82
CA GLY A 67 -0.09 7.93 5.31
C GLY A 67 0.47 7.24 6.55
N LEU A 68 -0.12 6.09 6.91
CA LEU A 68 0.26 5.34 8.10
C LEU A 68 1.68 4.75 8.06
N CYS A 69 2.32 4.70 6.88
CA CYS A 69 3.71 4.28 6.70
C CYS A 69 4.73 5.42 6.83
N GLY A 70 4.30 6.63 7.20
CA GLY A 70 5.19 7.78 7.40
C GLY A 70 5.58 8.49 6.09
N THR A 71 6.65 9.28 6.18
CA THR A 71 7.07 10.25 5.15
C THR A 71 8.20 9.75 4.24
N TYR A 72 8.83 8.61 4.58
CA TYR A 72 9.92 7.96 3.85
C TYR A 72 11.12 8.89 3.59
N ASN A 73 11.66 9.49 4.66
CA ASN A 73 12.76 10.46 4.58
C ASN A 73 13.89 10.22 5.61
N ASP A 74 13.97 9.02 6.18
CA ASP A 74 14.87 8.63 7.29
C ASP A 74 14.78 9.51 8.55
N ASN A 75 13.70 10.28 8.71
CA ASN A 75 13.45 11.08 9.90
C ASN A 75 12.27 10.53 10.74
N PRO A 76 12.53 9.66 11.73
CA PRO A 76 11.48 9.09 12.56
C PRO A 76 10.73 10.13 13.41
N ALA A 77 11.24 11.36 13.53
CA ALA A 77 10.57 12.42 14.29
C ALA A 77 9.33 12.98 13.58
N ASP A 78 9.18 12.77 12.28
CA ASP A 78 8.03 13.28 11.50
C ASP A 78 7.12 12.18 10.93
N ASP A 79 7.39 10.91 11.20
CA ASP A 79 6.59 9.78 10.71
C ASP A 79 5.12 9.82 11.17
N PHE A 80 4.82 10.49 12.28
CA PHE A 80 3.46 10.71 12.76
C PHE A 80 2.82 12.00 12.20
N GLN A 81 3.26 12.46 11.03
CA GLN A 81 2.65 13.58 10.30
C GLN A 81 1.21 13.24 9.89
N ARG A 82 0.27 14.05 10.36
CA ARG A 82 -1.16 13.92 10.07
C ARG A 82 -1.50 14.52 8.70
N PRO A 83 -2.69 14.26 8.13
CA PRO A 83 -3.14 14.90 6.90
C PRO A 83 -3.16 16.44 6.96
N ALA A 84 -3.34 17.00 8.16
CA ALA A 84 -3.32 18.44 8.41
C ALA A 84 -1.89 19.06 8.35
N GLY A 85 -0.84 18.22 8.26
CA GLY A 85 0.55 18.64 8.11
C GLY A 85 1.35 18.70 9.42
N ASP A 86 0.69 18.62 10.57
CA ASP A 86 1.34 18.64 11.88
C ASP A 86 1.62 17.23 12.43
N VAL A 87 2.55 17.12 13.39
CA VAL A 87 3.03 15.82 13.90
C VAL A 87 2.30 15.46 15.20
N ALA A 88 1.70 14.28 15.24
CA ALA A 88 1.00 13.81 16.43
C ALA A 88 1.98 13.26 17.47
N THR A 89 1.70 13.50 18.76
CA THR A 89 2.51 12.95 19.86
C THR A 89 2.28 11.45 20.08
N PHE A 90 1.09 10.95 19.78
CA PHE A 90 0.70 9.58 20.09
C PHE A 90 0.27 8.81 18.84
N ALA A 91 0.70 7.55 18.74
CA ALA A 91 0.38 6.65 17.64
C ALA A 91 -1.14 6.49 17.44
N SER A 92 -1.93 6.46 18.52
CA SER A 92 -3.39 6.39 18.44
C SER A 92 -4.00 7.63 17.80
N SER A 93 -3.54 8.82 18.19
CA SER A 93 -4.00 10.08 17.59
C SER A 93 -3.55 10.23 16.14
N PHE A 94 -2.36 9.74 15.79
CA PHE A 94 -1.88 9.64 14.42
C PHE A 94 -2.76 8.70 13.59
N GLY A 95 -2.93 7.45 14.02
CA GLY A 95 -3.71 6.44 13.32
C GLY A 95 -5.16 6.88 13.09
N ASN A 96 -5.79 7.48 14.11
CA ASN A 96 -7.16 7.98 13.99
C ASN A 96 -7.30 9.16 13.01
N SER A 97 -6.24 9.95 12.80
CA SER A 97 -6.28 11.10 11.88
C SER A 97 -6.32 10.72 10.40
N TRP A 98 -5.93 9.48 10.07
CA TRP A 98 -5.93 8.93 8.70
C TRP A 98 -7.19 8.14 8.35
N LYS A 99 -8.21 8.19 9.22
CA LYS A 99 -9.50 7.59 8.92
C LYS A 99 -10.16 8.33 7.74
N ILE A 100 -10.61 7.57 6.75
CA ILE A 100 -11.33 8.02 5.54
C ILE A 100 -12.84 7.91 5.78
#